data_AF-A0A6A6LJL7-F1
#
_entry.id   AF-A0A6A6LJL7-F1
#
_cell.length_a   1.000
_cell.length_b   1.000
_cell.length_c   1.000
_cell.angle_alpha   90.00
_cell.angle_beta   90.00
_cell.angle_gamma   90.00
#
_symmetry.space_group_name_H-M   'P 1'
#
loop_
_entity.id
_entity.type
_entity.pdbx_description
1 polymer ?
#
loop_
_entity_poly.entity_id
_entity_poly.type
_entity_poly.pdbx_seq_one_letter_code
_entity_poly.pdbx_strand_id
1 'polypeptide(L)'
;MIREIQTIENIRHRNLVKVEDYWLRKDYGLILYRKCIYDSKGKESDVYSYGVVLLELITRRKPSDSSFMEEVDIVGWVRSLWSETQDITAIVDSSLMEETVDSNVAEQIIGVLLIALRCTEKEPSSRPTMRDVVKQLLDVNPPQRKRYSMV
;
A
#
# COMPACT_ATOMS: atom_id res chain seq x y z
N MET A 1 7.21 -15.73 -25.96
CA MET A 1 5.85 -15.65 -25.39
C MET A 1 5.57 -16.70 -24.30
N ILE A 2 5.35 -17.99 -24.57
CA ILE A 2 5.05 -18.99 -23.50
C ILE A 2 6.13 -19.05 -22.41
N ARG A 3 7.41 -19.05 -22.80
CA ARG A 3 8.56 -19.05 -21.85
C ARG A 3 8.61 -17.81 -20.95
N GLU A 4 8.20 -16.65 -21.47
CA GLU A 4 8.17 -15.39 -20.69
C GLU A 4 7.04 -15.44 -19.67
N ILE A 5 5.87 -15.97 -20.04
CA ILE A 5 4.74 -16.15 -19.11
C ILE A 5 5.09 -17.16 -18.01
N GLN A 6 5.70 -18.30 -18.36
CA GLN A 6 6.20 -19.27 -17.37
C GLN A 6 7.27 -18.66 -16.45
N THR A 7 8.07 -17.72 -16.96
CA THR A 7 9.04 -17.00 -16.13
C THR A 7 8.32 -16.08 -15.16
N ILE A 8 7.34 -15.29 -15.64
CA ILE A 8 6.54 -14.36 -14.82
C ILE A 8 5.75 -15.10 -13.73
N GLU A 9 5.19 -16.27 -14.04
CA GLU A 9 4.48 -17.15 -13.10
C GLU A 9 5.36 -17.56 -11.90
N ASN A 10 6.66 -17.72 -12.12
CA ASN A 10 7.61 -18.12 -11.09
C ASN A 10 8.12 -16.95 -10.23
N ILE A 11 7.84 -15.70 -10.60
CA ILE A 11 8.28 -14.54 -9.84
C ILE A 11 7.36 -14.34 -8.64
N ARG A 12 7.84 -14.74 -7.46
CA ARG A 12 7.19 -14.46 -6.19
C ARG A 12 7.76 -13.19 -5.59
N HIS A 13 7.08 -12.07 -5.84
CA HIS A 13 7.46 -10.79 -5.27
C HIS A 13 6.23 -10.08 -4.68
N ARG A 14 6.41 -9.44 -3.52
CA ARG A 14 5.32 -8.80 -2.78
C ARG A 14 4.61 -7.67 -3.54
N ASN A 15 5.29 -7.07 -4.51
CA ASN A 15 4.76 -5.98 -5.35
C ASN A 15 4.33 -6.42 -6.77
N LEU A 16 4.34 -7.73 -7.09
CA LEU A 16 3.96 -8.21 -8.43
C LEU A 16 2.65 -8.98 -8.36
N VAL A 17 1.75 -8.68 -9.31
CA VAL A 17 0.48 -9.41 -9.48
C VAL A 17 0.80 -10.86 -9.82
N LYS A 18 0.30 -11.78 -8.99
CA LYS A 18 0.51 -13.22 -9.21
C LYS A 18 -0.34 -13.69 -10.39
N VAL A 19 0.32 -14.24 -11.41
CA VAL A 19 -0.34 -14.98 -12.48
C VAL A 19 -0.80 -16.31 -11.89
N GLU A 20 -2.10 -16.59 -11.98
CA GLU A 20 -2.71 -17.86 -11.53
C GLU A 20 -2.86 -18.84 -12.68
N ASP A 21 -3.21 -18.38 -13.89
CA ASP A 21 -3.35 -19.24 -15.07
C ASP A 21 -3.18 -18.44 -16.38
N TYR A 22 -3.01 -19.13 -17.50
CA TYR A 22 -2.99 -18.50 -18.83
C TYR A 22 -3.50 -19.46 -19.91
N TRP A 23 -4.08 -18.89 -20.96
CA TRP A 23 -4.52 -19.61 -22.13
C TRP A 23 -4.08 -18.88 -23.39
N LEU A 24 -3.30 -19.53 -24.26
CA LEU A 24 -2.77 -18.92 -25.48
C LEU A 24 -3.16 -19.74 -26.73
N ARG A 25 -3.58 -19.06 -27.79
CA ARG A 25 -3.77 -19.55 -29.17
C ARG A 25 -2.83 -18.79 -30.12
N LYS A 26 -2.83 -19.16 -31.41
CA LYS A 26 -1.97 -18.52 -32.43
C LYS A 26 -2.17 -17.01 -32.53
N ASP A 27 -3.40 -16.53 -32.35
CA ASP A 27 -3.75 -15.14 -32.64
C ASP A 27 -4.34 -14.38 -31.43
N TYR A 28 -4.54 -15.05 -30.29
CA TYR A 28 -5.15 -14.45 -29.09
C TYR A 28 -4.84 -15.25 -27.83
N GLY A 29 -5.04 -14.63 -26.67
CA GLY A 29 -4.77 -15.26 -25.39
C GLY A 29 -5.39 -14.53 -24.20
N LEU A 30 -5.45 -15.23 -23.08
CA LEU A 30 -5.96 -14.78 -21.79
C LEU A 30 -4.91 -15.06 -20.71
N ILE A 31 -4.70 -14.11 -19.80
CA ILE A 31 -3.86 -14.31 -18.61
C ILE A 31 -4.76 -14.07 -17.41
N LEU A 32 -4.95 -15.11 -16.61
CA LEU A 32 -5.68 -15.06 -15.36
C LEU A 32 -4.69 -14.68 -14.26
N TYR A 33 -4.82 -13.47 -13.76
CA TYR A 33 -4.11 -13.04 -12.56
C TYR A 33 -5.00 -13.22 -11.33
N ARG A 34 -4.39 -13.48 -10.17
CA ARG A 34 -5.10 -13.39 -8.91
C ARG A 34 -5.58 -11.97 -8.77
N LYS A 35 -6.90 -11.80 -8.80
CA LYS A 35 -7.53 -10.49 -8.68
C LYS A 35 -7.23 -9.96 -7.28
N CYS A 36 -6.46 -8.88 -7.19
CA CYS A 36 -6.59 -7.99 -6.04
C CYS A 36 -8.06 -7.56 -6.00
N ILE A 37 -8.72 -7.71 -4.86
CA ILE A 37 -10.18 -7.68 -4.68
C ILE A 37 -10.85 -6.38 -5.21
N TYR A 38 -10.06 -5.36 -5.54
CA TYR A 38 -10.48 -4.01 -5.89
C TYR A 38 -10.58 -3.83 -7.41
N ASP A 39 -11.69 -4.33 -7.96
CA ASP A 39 -12.02 -4.34 -9.39
C ASP A 39 -12.35 -2.95 -9.94
N SER A 40 -11.32 -2.12 -10.14
CA SER A 40 -11.44 -0.96 -11.03
C SER A 40 -10.23 -0.91 -11.93
N LYS A 41 -10.43 -0.85 -13.25
CA LYS A 41 -9.38 -0.49 -14.20
C LYS A 41 -9.31 1.05 -14.18
N GLY A 42 -8.19 1.63 -13.75
CA GLY A 42 -8.07 3.09 -13.68
C GLY A 42 -6.99 3.56 -12.73
N LYS A 43 -6.66 4.86 -12.81
CA LYS A 43 -5.63 5.51 -11.99
C LYS A 43 -5.97 5.44 -10.50
N GLU A 44 -7.26 5.39 -10.18
CA GLU A 44 -7.82 5.32 -8.84
C GLU A 44 -7.59 3.94 -8.19
N SER A 45 -7.44 2.90 -9.00
CA SER A 45 -7.09 1.55 -8.54
C SER A 45 -5.61 1.44 -8.19
N ASP A 46 -4.75 2.09 -8.98
CA ASP A 46 -3.32 2.22 -8.67
C ASP A 46 -3.13 2.99 -7.36
N VAL A 47 -3.89 4.07 -7.15
CA VAL A 47 -3.90 4.83 -5.88
C VAL A 47 -4.31 3.94 -4.72
N TYR A 48 -5.39 3.17 -4.86
CA TYR A 48 -5.84 2.26 -3.81
C TYR A 48 -4.77 1.24 -3.45
N SER A 49 -4.19 0.59 -4.47
CA SER A 49 -3.15 -0.42 -4.29
C SER A 49 -1.91 0.17 -3.62
N TYR A 50 -1.56 1.41 -3.96
CA TYR A 50 -0.48 2.14 -3.30
C TYR A 50 -0.80 2.42 -1.82
N GLY A 51 -2.04 2.81 -1.50
CA GLY A 51 -2.50 2.97 -0.12
C GLY A 51 -2.36 1.68 0.69
N VAL A 52 -2.72 0.53 0.13
CA VAL A 52 -2.53 -0.78 0.77
C VAL A 52 -1.05 -1.08 1.04
N VAL A 53 -0.16 -0.76 0.09
CA VAL A 53 1.29 -0.92 0.29
C VAL A 53 1.79 -0.05 1.43
N LEU A 54 1.33 1.20 1.55
CA LEU A 54 1.70 2.06 2.68
C LEU A 54 1.25 1.47 4.02
N LEU A 55 0.03 0.92 4.10
CA LEU A 55 -0.45 0.23 5.31
C LEU A 55 0.37 -1.02 5.63
N GLU A 56 0.73 -1.83 4.64
CA GLU A 56 1.63 -2.98 4.82
C GLU A 56 3.00 -2.54 5.36
N LEU A 57 3.54 -1.41 4.90
CA LEU A 57 4.82 -0.90 5.40
C LEU A 57 4.75 -0.44 6.87
N ILE A 58 3.68 0.26 7.24
CA ILE A 58 3.46 0.77 8.61
C ILE A 58 3.23 -0.38 9.59
N THR A 59 2.42 -1.35 9.19
CA THR A 59 1.96 -2.43 10.08
C THR A 59 2.83 -3.67 10.03
N ARG A 60 3.66 -3.82 8.98
CA ARG A 60 4.38 -5.06 8.59
C ARG A 60 3.49 -6.30 8.44
N ARG A 61 2.17 -6.11 8.26
CA ARG A 61 1.20 -7.19 8.09
C ARG A 61 0.83 -7.38 6.62
N LYS A 62 0.55 -8.63 6.25
CA LYS A 62 0.06 -8.93 4.90
C LYS A 62 -1.36 -8.37 4.73
N PRO A 63 -1.73 -7.82 3.57
CA PRO A 63 -3.07 -7.27 3.35
C PRO A 63 -4.23 -8.24 3.59
N SER A 64 -3.99 -9.54 3.43
CA SER A 64 -4.94 -10.64 3.62
C SER A 64 -4.57 -11.55 4.80
N ASP A 65 -3.97 -10.99 5.86
CA ASP A 65 -3.63 -11.77 7.05
C ASP A 65 -4.90 -12.34 7.72
N SER A 66 -4.85 -13.61 8.10
CA SER A 66 -5.93 -14.27 8.84
C SER A 66 -6.19 -13.68 10.23
N SER A 67 -5.24 -12.89 10.76
CA SER A 67 -5.38 -12.24 12.06
C SER A 67 -6.48 -11.17 12.11
N PHE A 68 -7.03 -10.76 10.96
CA PHE A 68 -8.01 -9.68 10.92
C PHE A 68 -9.44 -10.09 11.34
N MET A 69 -9.69 -11.39 11.57
CA MET A 69 -10.89 -12.01 12.18
C MET A 69 -12.28 -11.38 11.90
N GLU A 70 -12.57 -10.17 12.41
CA GLU A 70 -13.82 -9.43 12.18
C GLU A 70 -13.77 -8.52 10.92
N GLU A 71 -12.57 -8.10 10.52
CA GLU A 71 -12.31 -7.22 9.37
C GLU A 71 -11.82 -8.06 8.17
N VAL A 72 -12.34 -7.76 6.98
CA VAL A 72 -12.09 -8.55 5.75
C VAL A 72 -10.66 -8.37 5.25
N ASP A 73 -10.04 -7.22 5.51
CA ASP A 73 -8.71 -6.86 5.06
C ASP A 73 -8.01 -5.85 6.01
N ILE A 74 -6.73 -5.59 5.72
CA ILE A 74 -5.90 -4.62 6.45
C ILE A 74 -6.51 -3.21 6.48
N VAL A 75 -7.26 -2.80 5.44
CA VAL A 75 -7.80 -1.43 5.35
C VAL A 75 -8.91 -1.25 6.37
N GLY A 76 -9.82 -2.23 6.44
CA GLY A 76 -10.87 -2.26 7.44
C GLY A 76 -10.29 -2.21 8.85
N TRP A 77 -9.39 -3.15 9.17
CA TRP A 77 -8.75 -3.25 10.48
C TRP A 77 -8.03 -1.97 10.93
N VAL A 78 -7.27 -1.33 10.04
CA VAL A 78 -6.61 -0.07 10.37
C VAL A 78 -7.62 1.07 10.58
N ARG A 79 -8.70 1.12 9.78
CA ARG A 79 -9.73 2.16 9.91
C ARG A 79 -10.50 2.06 11.23
N SER A 80 -10.89 0.86 11.65
CA SER A 80 -11.58 0.66 12.93
C SER A 80 -10.69 1.05 14.10
N LEU A 81 -9.46 0.53 14.15
CA LEU A 81 -8.50 0.88 15.21
C LEU A 81 -8.22 2.39 15.27
N TRP A 82 -7.97 3.02 14.12
CA TRP A 82 -7.70 4.46 14.09
C TRP A 82 -8.89 5.29 14.53
N SER A 83 -10.10 4.87 14.16
CA SER A 83 -11.34 5.59 14.53
C SER A 83 -11.68 5.46 16.01
N GLU A 84 -11.30 4.35 16.65
CA GLU A 84 -11.53 4.11 18.07
C GLU A 84 -10.46 4.77 18.95
N THR A 85 -9.19 4.63 18.58
CA THR A 85 -8.06 4.99 19.45
C THR A 85 -7.41 6.33 19.09
N GLN A 86 -7.38 6.66 17.78
CA GLN A 86 -6.49 7.69 17.21
C GLN A 86 -5.03 7.55 17.66
N ASP A 87 -4.61 6.35 18.04
CA ASP A 87 -3.29 6.05 18.56
C ASP A 87 -2.50 5.24 17.54
N ILE A 88 -1.39 5.81 17.08
CA ILE A 88 -0.53 5.19 16.07
C ILE A 88 0.17 3.95 16.62
N THR A 89 0.43 3.88 17.93
CA THR A 89 1.13 2.76 18.58
C THR A 89 0.33 1.46 18.53
N ALA A 90 -1.00 1.54 18.44
CA ALA A 90 -1.88 0.39 18.27
C ALA A 90 -1.83 -0.20 16.84
N ILE A 91 -1.28 0.54 15.88
CA ILE A 91 -1.31 0.21 14.44
C ILE A 91 0.09 -0.16 13.93
N VAL A 92 1.13 0.56 14.35
CA VAL A 92 2.50 0.35 13.86
C VAL A 92 3.06 -0.99 14.28
N ASP A 93 3.95 -1.51 13.44
CA ASP A 93 4.74 -2.68 13.80
C ASP A 93 5.57 -2.45 15.07
N SER A 94 5.72 -3.49 15.88
CA SER A 94 6.50 -3.45 17.12
C SER A 94 7.95 -2.98 16.93
N SER A 95 8.57 -3.25 15.78
CA SER A 95 9.93 -2.76 15.48
C SER A 95 10.00 -1.26 15.19
N LEU A 96 8.87 -0.63 14.87
CA LEU A 96 8.77 0.82 14.67
C LEU A 96 8.36 1.57 15.94
N MET A 97 7.95 0.87 17.02
CA MET A 97 7.53 1.49 18.27
C MET A 97 8.64 2.33 18.91
N GLU A 98 9.89 1.88 18.86
CA GLU A 98 11.03 2.63 19.38
C GLU A 98 11.25 3.95 18.62
N GLU A 99 10.98 3.97 17.32
CA GLU A 99 11.07 5.17 16.49
C GLU A 99 9.92 6.16 16.77
N THR A 100 8.75 5.67 17.18
CA THR A 100 7.61 6.52 17.57
C THR A 100 7.80 7.29 18.89
N VAL A 101 8.89 7.02 19.63
CA VAL A 101 9.25 7.81 20.83
C VAL A 101 9.65 9.23 20.44
N ASP A 102 10.22 9.42 19.25
CA ASP A 102 10.43 10.76 18.68
C ASP A 102 9.11 11.29 18.13
N SER A 103 8.60 12.37 18.74
CA SER A 103 7.31 12.97 18.38
C SER A 103 7.25 13.42 16.92
N ASN A 104 8.38 13.85 16.33
CA ASN A 104 8.44 14.26 14.93
C ASN A 104 8.29 13.04 14.00
N VAL A 105 8.92 11.92 14.34
CA VAL A 105 8.79 10.68 13.57
C VAL A 105 7.38 10.10 13.71
N ALA A 106 6.79 10.15 14.90
CA ALA A 106 5.40 9.74 15.12
C ALA A 106 4.42 10.57 14.29
N GLU A 107 4.57 11.89 14.25
CA GLU A 107 3.77 12.78 13.39
C GLU A 107 3.92 12.44 11.91
N GLN A 108 5.13 12.10 11.46
CA GLN A 108 5.36 11.66 10.08
C GLN A 108 4.64 10.36 9.76
N ILE A 109 4.73 9.36 10.64
CA ILE A 109 4.06 8.07 10.47
C ILE A 109 2.54 8.27 10.45
N ILE A 110 1.99 9.12 11.33
CA ILE A 110 0.58 9.49 11.32
C ILE A 110 0.21 10.15 9.99
N GLY A 111 1.03 11.07 9.48
CA GLY A 111 0.84 11.69 8.17
C GLY A 111 0.74 10.66 7.04
N VAL A 112 1.67 9.69 7.01
CA VAL A 112 1.65 8.59 6.01
C VAL A 112 0.41 7.71 6.19
N LEU A 113 0.01 7.40 7.43
CA LEU A 113 -1.20 6.63 7.73
C LEU A 113 -2.45 7.32 7.16
N LEU A 114 -2.61 8.63 7.41
CA LEU A 114 -3.76 9.39 6.92
C LEU A 114 -3.79 9.45 5.39
N ILE A 115 -2.64 9.60 4.74
CA ILE A 115 -2.54 9.52 3.27
C ILE A 115 -2.96 8.13 2.78
N ALA A 116 -2.49 7.06 3.43
CA ALA A 116 -2.83 5.70 3.08
C ALA A 116 -4.34 5.43 3.20
N LEU A 117 -4.97 5.90 4.28
CA LEU A 117 -6.42 5.80 4.47
C LEU A 117 -7.20 6.53 3.37
N ARG A 118 -6.78 7.74 2.97
CA ARG A 118 -7.41 8.47 1.85
C ARG A 118 -7.23 7.76 0.51
N CYS A 119 -6.08 7.13 0.30
CA CYS A 119 -5.83 6.33 -0.91
C CYS A 119 -6.77 5.12 -0.99
N THR A 120 -7.13 4.53 0.16
CA THR A 120 -7.99 3.36 0.25
C THR A 120 -9.47 3.66 0.49
N GLU A 121 -9.92 4.88 0.16
CA GLU A 121 -11.35 5.22 0.19
C GLU A 121 -12.18 4.27 -0.68
N LYS A 122 -13.36 3.89 -0.17
CA LYS A 122 -14.27 2.96 -0.85
C LYS A 122 -14.69 3.50 -2.21
N GLU A 123 -15.04 4.79 -2.23
CA GLU A 123 -15.45 5.52 -3.43
C GLU A 123 -14.21 5.95 -4.24
N PRO A 124 -13.99 5.45 -5.48
CA PRO A 124 -12.80 5.77 -6.27
C PRO A 124 -12.61 7.26 -6.53
N SER A 125 -13.70 8.00 -6.71
CA SER A 125 -13.69 9.44 -6.95
C SER A 125 -13.26 10.28 -5.74
N SER A 126 -13.29 9.68 -4.53
CA SER A 126 -12.84 10.32 -3.29
C SER A 126 -11.34 10.15 -3.03
N ARG A 127 -10.67 9.29 -3.81
CA ARG A 127 -9.23 9.03 -3.68
C ARG A 127 -8.43 10.21 -4.27
N PRO A 128 -7.30 10.59 -3.66
CA PRO A 128 -6.41 11.60 -4.23
C PRO A 128 -5.79 11.13 -5.55
N THR A 129 -5.29 12.05 -6.36
CA THR A 129 -4.48 11.65 -7.51
C THR A 129 -3.09 11.20 -7.04
N MET A 130 -2.41 10.32 -7.79
CA MET A 130 -1.03 9.94 -7.46
C MET A 130 -0.07 11.14 -7.35
N ARG A 131 -0.33 12.22 -8.08
CA ARG A 131 0.43 13.47 -7.96
C ARG A 131 0.23 14.09 -6.58
N ASP A 132 -1.01 14.14 -6.09
CA ASP A 132 -1.33 14.68 -4.77
C ASP A 132 -0.77 13.80 -3.66
N VAL A 133 -0.78 12.47 -3.85
CA VAL A 133 -0.17 11.52 -2.91
C VAL A 133 1.33 11.79 -2.77
N VAL A 134 2.06 11.88 -3.87
CA VAL A 134 3.51 12.18 -3.85
C VAL A 134 3.78 13.54 -3.19
N LYS A 135 2.99 14.57 -3.53
CA LYS A 135 3.13 15.89 -2.92
C LYS A 135 2.95 15.82 -1.40
N GLN A 136 1.88 15.19 -0.93
CA GLN A 136 1.60 15.06 0.51
C GLN A 136 2.69 14.28 1.24
N LEU A 137 3.23 13.22 0.63
CA LEU A 137 4.35 12.47 1.23
C LEU A 137 5.63 13.31 1.36
N LEU A 138 5.91 14.17 0.36
CA LEU A 138 7.03 15.11 0.43
C LEU A 138 6.80 16.21 1.47
N ASP A 139 5.56 16.62 1.69
CA ASP A 139 5.22 17.60 2.73
C ASP A 139 5.37 16.99 4.14
N VAL A 140 5.06 15.71 4.30
CA VAL A 140 5.24 14.95 5.56
C VAL A 140 6.73 14.77 5.89
N ASN A 141 7.56 14.40 4.92
CA ASN A 141 9.01 14.28 5.12
C ASN A 141 9.75 15.13 4.07
N PRO A 142 9.92 16.44 4.33
CA PRO A 142 10.57 17.32 3.39
C PRO A 142 12.01 16.87 3.16
N PRO A 143 12.46 16.76 1.90
CA PRO A 143 13.82 16.33 1.61
C PRO A 143 14.79 17.30 2.29
N GLN A 144 15.60 16.77 3.22
CA GLN A 144 16.65 17.55 3.84
C GLN A 144 17.58 18.02 2.72
N ARG A 145 17.62 19.34 2.47
CA ARG A 145 18.63 19.93 1.60
C ARG A 145 19.98 19.54 2.19
N LYS A 146 20.67 18.57 1.59
CA LYS A 146 22.09 18.36 1.85
C LYS A 146 22.76 19.70 1.53
N ARG A 147 23.14 20.46 2.57
CA ARG A 147 24.18 21.48 2.43
C ARG A 147 25.40 20.68 2.01
N TYR A 148 25.68 20.63 0.71
CA TYR A 148 27.03 20.32 0.27
C TYR A 148 27.89 21.42 0.88
N SER A 149 28.51 21.12 2.02
CA SER A 149 29.67 21.85 2.52
C SER A 149 30.74 21.65 1.47
N MET A 150 30.91 22.64 0.62
CA MET A 150 32.06 22.77 -0.25
C MET A 150 33.25 22.96 0.69
N VAL A 151 33.96 21.86 0.96
CA VAL A 151 35.30 21.86 1.54
C VAL A 151 36.23 21.39 0.43
#